data_AF-A0A6C0AGV4-F1
#
_entry.id   AF-A0A6C0AGV4-F1
#
_cell.length_a   1.000
_cell.length_b   1.000
_cell.length_c   1.000
_cell.angle_alpha   90.00
_cell.angle_beta   90.00
_cell.angle_gamma   90.00
#
_symmetry.space_group_name_H-M   'P 1'
#
loop_
_entity.id
_entity.type
_entity.pdbx_description
1 polymer ?
#
loop_
_entity_poly.entity_id
_entity_poly.type
_entity_poly.pdbx_seq_one_letter_code
_entity_poly.pdbx_strand_id
1 'polypeptide(L)'
;MQSSLPTASAEDILHLLNLDREEDYEVDLVLRTLDELETAELIERNGNPFDDSIMFIARPGLKWSEFNHIDEPIKKTILLLLVENPKTFFVLQNTQSGKMRICALEMNQWSERTDIKPVAFFITQNDRTLTEQSVDGLTTLCGNCKIFTLSSNSKQTYEDIKSYVDAYAADEDGEYKMPIIAALANDTQNRKILTLLAHILRKVRRNSRLRYSMIFDEADDTYPKLRKMSIRIDDVPMCYSQFIVDNDDALHRIGFVSATEGELLEEDFPECANAYLYPVDHAGNMYYRAAHHPDSEFRIEPVPSKMTNNAYAEKLIDDHLAYFTTPNGTYFRKIIVNSNAKSSDMTSLARFANSRGFHALIFNMYGIKTYISGESVQTFRTKGRRFSEVLFEVYKSLKLEDKPLLIIGRRKVDRGLGFHYAPRDGSEGLIWTDIILGKIEDVHTAVQKAGRLAGIIAQCPQYYGKCTYWTDEHTQRDILRHNTIVDEANKLTGCTTLQAVTRGTEKVNAFLPEFTKPPKEVKPPKPSKPKTDPTDFAHVVFDLQEDAIVYAKEQFGITLRKRVDAIASEGFQCNGQNPTLEEIQRRQPGLGQTSFVVRMVPNIEKQWVVYWRPSLAPQSKI
;
A
#
# COMPACT_ATOMS: atom_id res chain seq x y z
N MET A 1 17.65 -25.68 -4.03
CA MET A 1 16.44 -26.52 -4.16
C MET A 1 15.90 -26.27 -5.55
N GLN A 2 15.85 -27.29 -6.42
CA GLN A 2 15.07 -27.17 -7.65
C GLN A 2 13.60 -27.25 -7.23
N SER A 3 12.84 -26.15 -7.34
CA SER A 3 11.38 -26.23 -7.25
C SER A 3 10.92 -27.12 -8.39
N SER A 4 10.05 -28.08 -8.09
CA SER A 4 9.25 -28.72 -9.12
C SER A 4 8.44 -27.61 -9.80
N LEU A 5 8.52 -27.52 -11.13
CA LEU A 5 7.74 -26.56 -11.90
C LEU A 5 6.24 -26.65 -11.52
N PRO A 6 5.50 -25.53 -11.50
CA PRO A 6 4.08 -25.55 -11.15
C PRO A 6 3.33 -26.45 -12.12
N THR A 7 2.58 -27.40 -11.59
CA THR A 7 1.68 -28.26 -12.35
C THR A 7 0.28 -28.09 -11.77
N ALA A 8 -0.74 -28.04 -12.64
CA ALA A 8 -2.14 -27.95 -12.21
C ALA A 8 -3.03 -28.77 -13.14
N SER A 9 -4.06 -29.42 -12.60
CA SER A 9 -5.08 -30.08 -13.42
C SER A 9 -6.03 -29.06 -14.04
N ALA A 10 -6.83 -29.46 -15.04
CA ALA A 10 -7.86 -28.59 -15.60
C ALA A 10 -8.90 -28.16 -14.54
N GLU A 11 -9.23 -29.05 -13.60
CA GLU A 11 -10.14 -28.75 -12.49
C GLU A 11 -9.54 -27.72 -11.53
N ASP A 12 -8.25 -27.87 -11.18
CA ASP A 12 -7.54 -26.87 -10.37
C ASP A 12 -7.56 -25.51 -11.06
N ILE A 13 -7.23 -25.47 -12.36
CA ILE A 13 -7.19 -24.22 -13.13
C ILE A 13 -8.58 -23.58 -13.19
N LEU A 14 -9.62 -24.35 -13.49
CA LEU A 14 -11.00 -23.87 -13.53
C LEU A 14 -11.43 -23.29 -12.19
N HIS A 15 -11.17 -24.04 -11.11
CA HIS A 15 -11.48 -23.61 -9.75
C HIS A 15 -10.76 -22.31 -9.41
N LEU A 16 -9.46 -22.23 -9.72
CA LEU A 16 -8.65 -21.02 -9.52
C LEU A 16 -9.16 -19.81 -10.31
N LEU A 17 -9.63 -20.01 -11.54
CA LEU A 17 -10.17 -18.93 -12.36
C LEU A 17 -11.51 -18.37 -11.85
N ASN A 18 -12.26 -19.15 -11.07
CA ASN A 18 -13.63 -18.80 -10.66
C ASN A 18 -13.73 -18.19 -9.24
N LEU A 19 -12.68 -18.19 -8.44
CA LEU A 19 -12.73 -17.79 -7.03
C LEU A 19 -13.24 -16.36 -6.74
N ASP A 20 -12.96 -15.42 -7.66
CA ASP A 20 -13.30 -14.01 -7.50
C ASP A 20 -14.22 -13.50 -8.63
N ARG A 21 -14.82 -14.41 -9.41
CA ARG A 21 -15.73 -14.05 -10.50
C ARG A 21 -17.18 -14.10 -10.08
N GLU A 22 -17.97 -13.15 -10.60
CA GLU A 22 -19.44 -13.20 -10.46
C GLU A 22 -20.07 -14.22 -11.43
N GLU A 23 -19.40 -14.51 -12.55
CA GLU A 23 -19.78 -15.53 -13.52
C GLU A 23 -18.63 -16.53 -13.70
N ASP A 24 -18.92 -17.78 -13.33
CA ASP A 24 -18.01 -18.90 -13.48
C ASP A 24 -17.72 -19.18 -14.95
N TYR A 25 -16.46 -19.43 -15.27
CA TYR A 25 -16.12 -20.06 -16.52
C TYR A 25 -16.67 -21.48 -16.56
N GLU A 26 -17.13 -21.91 -17.73
CA GLU A 26 -17.49 -23.30 -17.97
C GLU A 26 -16.22 -24.15 -18.18
N VAL A 27 -16.27 -25.40 -17.72
CA VAL A 27 -15.18 -26.39 -17.90
C VAL A 27 -14.77 -26.46 -19.38
N ASP A 28 -15.74 -26.49 -20.29
CA ASP A 28 -15.51 -26.58 -21.75
C ASP A 28 -14.79 -25.35 -22.32
N LEU A 29 -14.97 -24.17 -21.71
CA LEU A 29 -14.22 -22.99 -22.10
C LEU A 29 -12.76 -23.13 -21.64
N VAL A 30 -12.53 -23.50 -20.37
CA VAL A 30 -11.18 -23.69 -19.83
C VAL A 30 -10.41 -24.76 -20.60
N LEU A 31 -11.02 -25.90 -20.90
CA LEU A 31 -10.40 -26.97 -21.68
C LEU A 31 -10.02 -26.51 -23.09
N ARG A 32 -10.92 -25.80 -23.79
CA ARG A 32 -10.59 -25.21 -25.10
C ARG A 32 -9.44 -24.21 -25.00
N THR A 33 -9.44 -23.38 -23.96
CA THR A 33 -8.35 -22.43 -23.73
C THR A 33 -7.02 -23.14 -23.49
N LEU A 34 -7.01 -24.24 -22.72
CA LEU A 34 -5.80 -25.06 -22.49
C LEU A 34 -5.31 -25.69 -23.79
N ASP A 35 -6.20 -26.23 -24.61
CA ASP A 35 -5.86 -26.78 -25.93
C ASP A 35 -5.24 -25.73 -26.86
N GLU A 36 -5.78 -24.51 -26.82
CA GLU A 36 -5.25 -23.38 -27.59
C GLU A 36 -3.86 -22.94 -27.10
N LEU A 37 -3.63 -22.93 -25.78
CA LEU A 37 -2.32 -22.62 -25.18
C LEU A 37 -1.28 -23.69 -25.47
N GLU A 38 -1.67 -24.97 -25.46
CA GLU A 38 -0.82 -26.10 -25.83
C GLU A 38 -0.47 -26.05 -27.32
N THR A 39 -1.47 -25.78 -28.17
CA THR A 39 -1.28 -25.59 -29.62
C THR A 39 -0.34 -24.43 -29.92
N ALA A 40 -0.37 -23.38 -29.09
CA ALA A 40 0.55 -22.24 -29.18
C ALA A 40 1.94 -22.52 -28.58
N GLU A 41 2.21 -23.75 -28.11
CA GLU A 41 3.44 -24.16 -27.45
C GLU A 41 3.80 -23.31 -26.21
N LEU A 42 2.78 -22.79 -25.51
CA LEU A 42 2.98 -22.02 -24.28
C LEU A 42 2.89 -22.91 -23.03
N ILE A 43 2.16 -24.02 -23.11
CA ILE A 43 2.05 -25.02 -22.06
C ILE A 43 2.26 -26.42 -22.64
N GLU A 44 2.57 -27.37 -21.77
CA GLU A 44 2.73 -28.79 -22.09
C GLU A 44 1.76 -29.61 -21.23
N ARG A 45 1.23 -30.71 -21.79
CA ARG A 45 0.52 -31.73 -21.02
C ARG A 45 1.52 -32.73 -20.44
N ASN A 46 1.46 -32.91 -19.13
CA ASN A 46 2.20 -33.92 -18.41
C ASN A 46 1.21 -34.94 -17.84
N GLY A 47 1.21 -36.16 -18.38
CA GLY A 47 0.39 -37.24 -17.83
C GLY A 47 0.96 -37.68 -16.48
N ASN A 48 0.12 -37.73 -15.45
CA ASN A 48 0.56 -38.31 -14.18
C ASN A 48 0.75 -39.83 -14.39
N PRO A 49 1.93 -40.41 -14.13
CA PRO A 49 2.12 -41.84 -14.32
C PRO A 49 1.37 -42.70 -13.29
N PHE A 50 0.76 -42.10 -12.26
CA PHE A 50 0.13 -42.78 -11.13
C PHE A 50 -1.41 -42.67 -11.09
N ASP A 51 -1.99 -41.70 -11.79
CA ASP A 51 -3.44 -41.59 -12.01
C ASP A 51 -3.68 -41.07 -13.44
N ASP A 52 -4.81 -41.39 -14.05
CA ASP A 52 -5.12 -40.94 -15.43
C ASP A 52 -5.37 -39.41 -15.53
N SER A 53 -4.94 -38.61 -14.55
CA SER A 53 -5.07 -37.17 -14.59
C SER A 53 -4.05 -36.53 -15.53
N ILE A 54 -4.52 -35.50 -16.24
CA ILE A 54 -3.69 -34.67 -17.10
C ILE A 54 -3.33 -33.41 -16.33
N MET A 55 -2.02 -33.21 -16.12
CA MET A 55 -1.50 -31.99 -15.53
C MET A 55 -0.98 -31.07 -16.63
N PHE A 56 -1.17 -29.77 -16.45
CA PHE A 56 -0.64 -28.75 -17.34
C PHE A 56 0.55 -28.05 -16.67
N ILE A 57 1.58 -27.75 -17.46
CA ILE A 57 2.79 -27.07 -17.03
C ILE A 57 3.16 -26.00 -18.06
N ALA A 58 3.72 -24.87 -17.64
CA ALA A 58 4.25 -23.90 -18.59
C ALA A 58 5.45 -24.48 -19.35
N ARG A 59 5.61 -24.12 -20.64
CA ARG A 59 6.78 -24.49 -21.43
C ARG A 59 8.06 -24.10 -20.66
N PRO A 60 9.05 -25.00 -20.52
CA PRO A 60 10.30 -24.70 -19.82
C PRO A 60 10.95 -23.40 -20.32
N GLY A 61 11.20 -22.48 -19.39
CA GLY A 61 11.83 -21.20 -19.69
C GLY A 61 10.90 -20.14 -20.30
N LEU A 62 9.59 -20.40 -20.42
CA LEU A 62 8.61 -19.40 -20.81
C LEU A 62 8.67 -18.20 -19.84
N LYS A 63 8.94 -17.02 -20.39
CA LYS A 63 8.97 -15.76 -19.65
C LYS A 63 7.68 -15.00 -19.85
N TRP A 64 7.33 -14.20 -18.84
CA TRP A 64 6.19 -13.28 -18.90
C TRP A 64 6.17 -12.41 -20.16
N SER A 65 7.32 -11.83 -20.55
CA SER A 65 7.42 -10.98 -21.74
C SER A 65 7.04 -11.68 -23.05
N GLU A 66 7.00 -13.01 -23.07
CA GLU A 66 6.62 -13.80 -24.25
C GLU A 66 5.11 -13.99 -24.38
N PHE A 67 4.31 -13.71 -23.34
CA PHE A 67 2.85 -13.91 -23.40
C PHE A 67 2.04 -12.75 -22.79
N ASN A 68 2.70 -11.70 -22.30
CA ASN A 68 2.03 -10.51 -21.74
C ASN A 68 1.10 -9.78 -22.73
N HIS A 69 1.32 -10.00 -24.03
CA HIS A 69 0.60 -9.40 -25.15
C HIS A 69 -0.66 -10.18 -25.56
N ILE A 70 -0.94 -11.31 -24.90
CA ILE A 70 -2.19 -12.05 -25.12
C ILE A 70 -3.34 -11.19 -24.58
N ASP A 71 -4.23 -10.77 -25.48
CA ASP A 71 -5.39 -9.92 -25.16
C ASP A 71 -6.50 -10.69 -24.44
N GLU A 72 -6.53 -12.02 -24.58
CA GLU A 72 -7.56 -12.87 -24.01
C GLU A 72 -7.30 -13.11 -22.50
N PRO A 73 -8.15 -12.59 -21.59
CA PRO A 73 -7.87 -12.60 -20.16
C PRO A 73 -7.72 -14.01 -19.58
N ILE A 74 -8.57 -14.95 -20.00
CA ILE A 74 -8.52 -16.33 -19.49
C ILE A 74 -7.18 -17.03 -19.82
N LYS A 75 -6.68 -16.89 -21.05
CA LYS A 75 -5.37 -17.44 -21.46
C LYS A 75 -4.25 -16.88 -20.61
N LYS A 76 -4.27 -15.56 -20.43
CA LYS A 76 -3.25 -14.84 -19.68
C LYS A 76 -3.25 -15.27 -18.22
N THR A 77 -4.41 -15.41 -17.59
CA THR A 77 -4.55 -15.85 -16.20
C THR A 77 -4.12 -17.31 -16.02
N ILE A 78 -4.45 -18.21 -16.95
CA ILE A 78 -3.94 -19.59 -16.93
C ILE A 78 -2.40 -19.62 -16.98
N LEU A 79 -1.80 -18.88 -17.91
CA LEU A 79 -0.33 -18.81 -18.02
C LEU A 79 0.29 -18.19 -16.78
N LEU A 80 -0.37 -17.21 -16.16
CA LEU A 80 0.08 -16.65 -14.88
C LEU A 80 0.15 -17.73 -13.79
N LEU A 81 -0.83 -18.61 -13.71
CA LEU A 81 -0.85 -19.71 -12.74
C LEU A 81 0.27 -20.74 -12.99
N LEU A 82 0.69 -20.95 -14.24
CA LEU A 82 1.63 -22.00 -14.61
C LEU A 82 3.09 -21.52 -14.72
N VAL A 83 3.33 -20.24 -14.95
CA VAL A 83 4.68 -19.68 -15.16
C VAL A 83 5.30 -19.23 -13.84
N GLU A 84 6.38 -19.91 -13.42
CA GLU A 84 7.25 -19.45 -12.35
C GLU A 84 8.01 -18.19 -12.75
N ASN A 85 7.96 -17.16 -11.90
CA ASN A 85 8.85 -16.00 -12.03
C ASN A 85 9.89 -16.01 -10.90
N PRO A 86 11.04 -16.70 -11.07
CA PRO A 86 12.04 -16.85 -10.02
C PRO A 86 12.74 -15.52 -9.67
N LYS A 87 12.60 -14.48 -10.50
CA LYS A 87 13.16 -13.15 -10.24
C LYS A 87 12.31 -12.34 -9.27
N THR A 88 11.05 -12.72 -9.06
CA THR A 88 10.10 -12.01 -8.18
C THR A 88 9.80 -12.82 -6.93
N PHE A 89 9.80 -12.18 -5.77
CA PHE A 89 9.29 -12.77 -4.53
C PHE A 89 8.33 -11.81 -3.82
N PHE A 90 7.41 -12.37 -3.04
CA PHE A 90 6.45 -11.60 -2.25
C PHE A 90 6.58 -11.99 -0.79
N VAL A 91 6.68 -11.01 0.10
CA VAL A 91 6.63 -11.21 1.55
C VAL A 91 5.28 -10.69 2.01
N LEU A 92 4.31 -11.59 2.14
CA LEU A 92 2.98 -11.27 2.67
C LEU A 92 2.94 -11.67 4.15
N GLN A 93 3.12 -10.71 5.05
CA GLN A 93 3.08 -10.98 6.49
C GLN A 93 2.30 -9.95 7.27
N ASN A 94 1.52 -10.44 8.23
CA ASN A 94 0.80 -9.64 9.22
C ASN A 94 1.68 -8.52 9.82
N THR A 95 1.05 -7.39 10.15
CA THR A 95 1.78 -6.18 10.58
C THR A 95 2.67 -6.45 11.82
N GLN A 96 3.86 -5.82 11.86
CA GLN A 96 4.85 -5.99 12.95
C GLN A 96 5.40 -7.43 13.15
N SER A 97 5.32 -8.31 12.15
CA SER A 97 5.89 -9.67 12.17
C SER A 97 7.42 -9.75 11.98
N GLY A 98 8.06 -8.65 11.58
CA GLY A 98 9.51 -8.62 11.33
C GLY A 98 9.95 -8.64 9.86
N LYS A 99 9.09 -8.19 8.92
CA LYS A 99 9.40 -8.08 7.47
C LYS A 99 10.77 -7.49 7.13
N MET A 100 11.24 -6.47 7.86
CA MET A 100 12.56 -5.86 7.66
C MET A 100 13.72 -6.85 7.76
N ARG A 101 13.62 -7.88 8.61
CA ARG A 101 14.63 -8.92 8.73
C ARG A 101 14.74 -9.74 7.45
N ILE A 102 13.61 -10.04 6.81
CA ILE A 102 13.58 -10.76 5.53
C ILE A 102 14.25 -9.91 4.44
N CYS A 103 13.93 -8.62 4.36
CA CYS A 103 14.58 -7.70 3.43
C CYS A 103 16.11 -7.68 3.62
N ALA A 104 16.57 -7.62 4.87
CA ALA A 104 18.01 -7.62 5.18
C ALA A 104 18.68 -8.96 4.85
N LEU A 105 18.01 -10.09 5.11
CA LEU A 105 18.51 -11.42 4.75
C LEU A 105 18.71 -11.55 3.24
N GLU A 106 17.72 -11.11 2.45
CA GLU A 106 17.82 -11.07 0.99
C GLU A 106 18.97 -10.20 0.51
N MET A 107 19.09 -8.98 1.04
CA MET A 107 20.19 -8.09 0.66
C MET A 107 21.57 -8.65 1.04
N ASN A 108 21.69 -9.33 2.19
CA ASN A 108 22.93 -10.01 2.56
C ASN A 108 23.26 -11.14 1.58
N GLN A 109 22.29 -11.99 1.21
CA GLN A 109 22.48 -13.03 0.20
C GLN A 109 22.90 -12.43 -1.15
N TRP A 110 22.34 -11.29 -1.54
CA TRP A 110 22.74 -10.59 -2.77
C TRP A 110 24.18 -10.08 -2.67
N SER A 111 24.60 -9.58 -1.51
CA SER A 111 25.96 -9.07 -1.29
C SER A 111 27.04 -10.16 -1.31
N GLU A 112 26.65 -11.43 -1.19
CA GLU A 112 27.54 -12.60 -1.24
C GLU A 112 27.70 -13.16 -2.67
N ARG A 113 26.95 -12.64 -3.65
CA ARG A 113 27.02 -13.11 -5.04
C ARG A 113 28.36 -12.73 -5.68
N THR A 114 29.05 -13.73 -6.23
CA THR A 114 30.36 -13.57 -6.88
C THR A 114 30.31 -13.70 -8.40
N ASP A 115 29.17 -14.06 -8.98
CA ASP A 115 28.93 -14.16 -10.43
C ASP A 115 28.42 -12.83 -11.01
N ILE A 116 27.66 -12.08 -10.22
CA ILE A 116 27.11 -10.76 -10.54
C ILE A 116 27.53 -9.72 -9.50
N LYS A 117 27.23 -8.44 -9.75
CA LYS A 117 27.45 -7.33 -8.82
C LYS A 117 26.14 -6.57 -8.57
N PRO A 118 25.35 -6.96 -7.56
CA PRO A 118 24.03 -6.37 -7.35
C PRO A 118 24.09 -4.93 -6.82
N VAL A 119 23.13 -4.10 -7.22
CA VAL A 119 22.81 -2.80 -6.64
C VAL A 119 21.38 -2.89 -6.12
N ALA A 120 21.20 -2.78 -4.80
CA ALA A 120 19.90 -2.91 -4.18
C ALA A 120 19.20 -1.56 -4.07
N PHE A 121 17.92 -1.50 -4.45
CA PHE A 121 17.05 -0.35 -4.26
C PHE A 121 15.97 -0.71 -3.25
N PHE A 122 15.86 0.06 -2.17
CA PHE A 122 14.85 -0.15 -1.13
C PHE A 122 13.87 1.02 -1.13
N ILE A 123 12.68 0.79 -1.70
CA ILE A 123 11.67 1.83 -1.90
C ILE A 123 10.66 1.73 -0.77
N THR A 124 10.46 2.84 -0.07
CA THR A 124 9.56 2.95 1.08
C THR A 124 8.44 3.96 0.78
N GLN A 125 7.39 3.95 1.59
CA GLN A 125 6.35 4.99 1.53
C GLN A 125 6.95 6.41 1.56
N ASN A 126 6.19 7.41 1.11
CA ASN A 126 6.58 8.82 1.19
C ASN A 126 6.48 9.37 2.64
N ASP A 127 7.06 8.65 3.61
CA ASP A 127 7.22 9.04 5.00
C ASP A 127 8.68 8.90 5.41
N ARG A 128 9.34 10.05 5.54
CA ARG A 128 10.73 10.16 5.95
C ARG A 128 11.05 9.39 7.24
N THR A 129 10.16 9.42 8.23
CA THR A 129 10.43 8.76 9.51
C THR A 129 10.45 7.24 9.35
N LEU A 130 9.58 6.67 8.50
CA LEU A 130 9.60 5.25 8.17
C LEU A 130 10.87 4.86 7.40
N THR A 131 11.27 5.68 6.41
CA THR A 131 12.51 5.45 5.66
C THR A 131 13.74 5.50 6.56
N GLU A 132 13.85 6.51 7.44
CA GLU A 132 14.96 6.63 8.39
C GLU A 132 15.03 5.40 9.32
N GLN A 133 13.89 4.96 9.88
CA GLN A 133 13.84 3.75 10.71
C GLN A 133 14.25 2.48 9.95
N SER A 134 13.85 2.38 8.68
CA SER A 134 14.21 1.28 7.81
C SER A 134 15.71 1.27 7.49
N VAL A 135 16.28 2.45 7.19
CA VAL A 135 17.72 2.62 6.97
C VAL A 135 18.51 2.24 8.21
N ASP A 136 18.08 2.65 9.41
CA ASP A 136 18.73 2.26 10.67
C ASP A 136 18.66 0.74 10.88
N GLY A 137 17.51 0.14 10.58
CA GLY A 137 17.31 -1.32 10.62
C GLY A 137 18.26 -2.06 9.68
N LEU A 138 18.30 -1.66 8.41
CA LEU A 138 19.20 -2.23 7.40
C LEU A 138 20.68 -2.01 7.76
N THR A 139 21.04 -0.85 8.31
CA THR A 139 22.42 -0.57 8.73
C THR A 139 22.88 -1.53 9.83
N THR A 140 21.97 -1.94 10.70
CA THR A 140 22.27 -2.88 11.79
C THR A 140 22.34 -4.32 11.29
N LEU A 141 21.52 -4.68 10.28
CA LEU A 141 21.34 -6.06 9.84
C LEU A 141 22.19 -6.45 8.63
N CYS A 142 22.61 -5.48 7.81
CA CYS A 142 23.38 -5.73 6.59
C CYS A 142 24.87 -5.48 6.80
N GLY A 143 25.69 -6.53 6.80
CA GLY A 143 27.12 -6.45 7.13
C GLY A 143 28.02 -5.95 5.98
N ASN A 144 27.80 -6.48 4.77
CA ASN A 144 28.65 -6.20 3.60
C ASN A 144 28.02 -5.19 2.62
N CYS A 145 27.35 -4.18 3.16
CA CYS A 145 26.59 -3.21 2.37
C CYS A 145 26.99 -1.76 2.68
N LYS A 146 26.85 -0.88 1.70
CA LYS A 146 26.93 0.57 1.86
C LYS A 146 25.56 1.19 1.58
N ILE A 147 24.95 1.81 2.57
CA ILE A 147 23.62 2.42 2.43
C ILE A 147 23.72 3.88 2.00
N PHE A 148 22.92 4.22 1.00
CA PHE A 148 22.64 5.56 0.51
C PHE A 148 21.16 5.88 0.74
N THR A 149 20.84 7.13 1.05
CA THR A 149 19.47 7.58 1.27
C THR A 149 19.14 8.72 0.31
N LEU A 150 18.12 8.51 -0.52
CA LEU A 150 17.53 9.52 -1.37
C LEU A 150 16.31 10.13 -0.67
N SER A 151 16.52 11.29 -0.06
CA SER A 151 15.48 12.11 0.57
C SER A 151 15.75 13.60 0.35
N SER A 152 14.76 14.46 0.58
CA SER A 152 14.85 15.91 0.35
C SER A 152 15.98 16.62 1.13
N ASN A 153 16.50 15.99 2.19
CA ASN A 153 17.52 16.58 3.06
C ASN A 153 18.79 15.72 3.13
N SER A 154 18.91 14.71 2.27
CA SER A 154 20.14 13.93 2.19
C SER A 154 21.25 14.81 1.62
N LYS A 155 22.45 14.72 2.22
CA LYS A 155 23.66 15.33 1.64
C LYS A 155 24.17 14.56 0.43
N GLN A 156 23.73 13.31 0.25
CA GLN A 156 24.16 12.46 -0.85
C GLN A 156 23.48 12.90 -2.14
N THR A 157 24.29 13.20 -3.15
CA THR A 157 23.82 13.56 -4.48
C THR A 157 23.65 12.32 -5.35
N TYR A 158 22.94 12.48 -6.47
CA TYR A 158 22.86 11.43 -7.48
C TYR A 158 24.25 11.03 -8.01
N GLU A 159 25.13 12.02 -8.23
CA GLU A 159 26.48 11.76 -8.76
C GLU A 159 27.38 11.01 -7.77
N ASP A 160 27.23 11.25 -6.47
CA ASP A 160 27.95 10.48 -5.44
C ASP A 160 27.58 9.00 -5.51
N ILE A 161 26.29 8.71 -5.62
CA ILE A 161 25.76 7.33 -5.70
C ILE A 161 26.22 6.69 -7.01
N LYS A 162 26.07 7.39 -8.13
CA LYS A 162 26.48 6.90 -9.45
C LYS A 162 27.97 6.58 -9.49
N SER A 163 28.82 7.46 -8.95
CA SER A 163 30.27 7.26 -8.89
C SER A 163 30.64 6.05 -8.04
N TYR A 164 29.95 5.83 -6.90
CA TYR A 164 30.15 4.64 -6.09
C TYR A 164 29.73 3.36 -6.81
N VAL A 165 28.60 3.37 -7.53
CA VAL A 165 28.15 2.23 -8.34
C VAL A 165 29.15 1.93 -9.46
N ASP A 166 29.70 2.95 -10.11
CA ASP A 166 30.73 2.79 -11.14
C ASP A 166 32.02 2.18 -10.57
N ALA A 167 32.44 2.59 -9.37
CA ALA A 167 33.61 2.04 -8.69
C ALA A 167 33.37 0.58 -8.24
N TYR A 168 32.23 0.30 -7.61
CA TYR A 168 31.82 -1.06 -7.25
C TYR A 168 31.78 -1.99 -8.47
N ALA A 169 31.32 -1.50 -9.63
CA ALA A 169 31.31 -2.26 -10.87
C ALA A 169 32.72 -2.70 -11.32
N ALA A 170 33.72 -1.83 -11.14
CA ALA A 170 35.11 -2.04 -11.57
C ALA A 170 35.98 -2.78 -10.53
N ASP A 171 35.48 -2.94 -9.31
CA ASP A 171 36.22 -3.52 -8.18
C ASP A 171 36.40 -5.05 -8.28
N GLU A 172 37.57 -5.52 -8.71
CA GLU A 172 37.87 -6.96 -8.77
C GLU A 172 38.42 -7.51 -7.45
N ASP A 173 38.92 -6.65 -6.56
CA ASP A 173 39.57 -7.03 -5.30
C ASP A 173 38.58 -7.14 -4.12
N GLY A 174 37.35 -6.64 -4.30
CA GLY A 174 36.28 -6.70 -3.29
C GLY A 174 36.40 -5.61 -2.22
N GLU A 175 37.04 -4.48 -2.53
CA GLU A 175 37.16 -3.32 -1.63
C GLU A 175 35.81 -2.59 -1.42
N TYR A 176 34.93 -2.64 -2.42
CA TYR A 176 33.65 -1.94 -2.42
C TYR A 176 32.52 -2.85 -1.96
N LYS A 177 31.78 -2.37 -0.96
CA LYS A 177 30.58 -3.03 -0.45
C LYS A 177 29.40 -2.87 -1.41
N MET A 178 28.46 -3.81 -1.36
CA MET A 178 27.25 -3.74 -2.17
C MET A 178 26.45 -2.46 -1.86
N PRO A 179 26.13 -1.61 -2.84
CA PRO A 179 25.32 -0.41 -2.60
C PRO A 179 23.84 -0.77 -2.35
N ILE A 180 23.28 -0.25 -1.27
CA ILE A 180 21.83 -0.22 -0.99
C ILE A 180 21.38 1.23 -1.08
N ILE A 181 20.40 1.53 -1.93
CA ILE A 181 19.87 2.87 -2.16
C ILE A 181 18.43 2.90 -1.64
N ALA A 182 18.24 3.45 -0.44
CA ALA A 182 16.93 3.64 0.16
C ALA A 182 16.29 4.93 -0.35
N ALA A 183 15.04 4.86 -0.83
CA ALA A 183 14.34 6.00 -1.41
C ALA A 183 12.89 6.11 -0.94
N LEU A 184 12.40 7.35 -0.90
CA LEU A 184 10.99 7.67 -0.68
C LEU A 184 10.19 7.47 -1.97
N ALA A 185 8.99 6.91 -1.88
CA ALA A 185 8.01 6.80 -2.96
C ALA A 185 7.41 8.16 -3.36
N ASN A 186 8.24 9.06 -3.90
CA ASN A 186 7.81 10.31 -4.55
C ASN A 186 8.56 10.56 -5.86
N ASP A 187 7.97 11.41 -6.71
CA ASP A 187 8.48 11.69 -8.05
C ASP A 187 9.96 12.08 -8.06
N THR A 188 10.37 12.98 -7.17
CA THR A 188 11.74 13.51 -7.17
C THR A 188 12.79 12.42 -6.92
N GLN A 189 12.56 11.52 -5.96
CA GLN A 189 13.54 10.48 -5.67
C GLN A 189 13.44 9.33 -6.67
N ASN A 190 12.24 8.94 -7.11
CA ASN A 190 12.07 7.86 -8.09
C ASN A 190 12.59 8.24 -9.48
N ARG A 191 12.60 9.55 -9.84
CA ARG A 191 13.33 10.01 -11.03
C ARG A 191 14.80 9.62 -10.98
N LYS A 192 15.46 9.82 -9.84
CA LYS A 192 16.87 9.44 -9.66
C LYS A 192 17.07 7.93 -9.73
N ILE A 193 16.15 7.16 -9.14
CA ILE A 193 16.19 5.68 -9.19
C ILE A 193 16.09 5.19 -10.63
N LEU A 194 15.10 5.65 -11.40
CA LEU A 194 14.92 5.26 -12.80
C LEU A 194 16.14 5.64 -13.66
N THR A 195 16.77 6.80 -13.40
CA THR A 195 18.03 7.17 -14.07
C THR A 195 19.18 6.22 -13.71
N LEU A 196 19.30 5.80 -12.44
CA LEU A 196 20.30 4.81 -12.02
C LEU A 196 20.03 3.43 -12.64
N LEU A 197 18.78 3.00 -12.74
CA LEU A 197 18.40 1.74 -13.39
C LEU A 197 18.81 1.74 -14.87
N ALA A 198 18.57 2.83 -15.59
CA ALA A 198 19.04 2.96 -16.97
C ALA A 198 20.57 3.00 -17.10
N HIS A 199 21.26 3.64 -16.15
CA HIS A 199 22.73 3.61 -16.09
C HIS A 199 23.26 2.18 -15.95
N ILE A 200 22.70 1.41 -15.02
CA ILE A 200 23.05 0.00 -14.81
C ILE A 200 22.76 -0.81 -16.07
N LEU A 201 21.56 -0.68 -16.66
CA LEU A 201 21.19 -1.39 -17.89
C LEU A 201 22.18 -1.11 -19.05
N ARG A 202 22.58 0.16 -19.25
CA ARG A 202 23.59 0.51 -20.26
C ARG A 202 24.95 -0.15 -20.00
N LYS A 203 25.35 -0.29 -18.74
CA LYS A 203 26.58 -1.01 -18.37
C LYS A 203 26.46 -2.51 -18.63
N VAL A 204 25.33 -3.12 -18.30
CA VAL A 204 25.05 -4.55 -18.57
C VAL A 204 25.15 -4.85 -20.06
N ARG A 205 24.57 -4.00 -20.91
CA ARG A 205 24.67 -4.10 -22.38
C ARG A 205 26.09 -3.93 -22.92
N ARG A 206 27.03 -3.46 -22.10
CA ARG A 206 28.48 -3.40 -22.38
C ARG A 206 29.24 -4.48 -21.62
N ASN A 207 28.59 -5.62 -21.35
CA ASN A 207 29.13 -6.79 -20.67
C ASN A 207 29.56 -6.57 -19.20
N SER A 208 29.00 -5.58 -18.51
CA SER A 208 29.21 -5.45 -17.06
C SER A 208 28.47 -6.53 -16.28
N ARG A 209 29.07 -6.96 -15.17
CA ARG A 209 28.47 -7.87 -14.17
C ARG A 209 27.45 -7.20 -13.27
N LEU A 210 27.27 -5.87 -13.35
CA LEU A 210 26.28 -5.14 -12.57
C LEU A 210 24.88 -5.71 -12.78
N ARG A 211 24.07 -5.81 -11.73
CA ARG A 211 22.63 -6.08 -11.84
C ARG A 211 21.90 -5.24 -10.81
N TYR A 212 20.63 -4.93 -11.02
CA TYR A 212 19.83 -4.27 -9.99
C TYR A 212 18.89 -5.25 -9.31
N SER A 213 18.67 -5.02 -8.02
CA SER A 213 17.61 -5.67 -7.25
C SER A 213 16.75 -4.62 -6.57
N MET A 214 15.45 -4.88 -6.44
CA MET A 214 14.50 -3.91 -5.88
C MET A 214 13.68 -4.54 -4.76
N ILE A 215 13.37 -3.78 -3.72
CA ILE A 215 12.36 -4.14 -2.72
C ILE A 215 11.42 -2.96 -2.56
N PHE A 216 10.13 -3.21 -2.76
CA PHE A 216 9.05 -2.29 -2.46
C PHE A 216 8.46 -2.65 -1.08
N ASP A 217 8.67 -1.79 -0.10
CA ASP A 217 8.09 -1.91 1.24
C ASP A 217 6.72 -1.20 1.29
N GLU A 218 5.78 -1.82 2.01
CA GLU A 218 4.33 -1.51 1.89
C GLU A 218 3.93 -1.47 0.40
N ALA A 219 4.23 -2.57 -0.29
CA ALA A 219 4.15 -2.66 -1.76
C ALA A 219 2.78 -2.29 -2.32
N ASP A 220 1.70 -2.66 -1.63
CA ASP A 220 0.30 -2.38 -2.00
C ASP A 220 0.00 -0.87 -2.07
N ASP A 221 0.69 -0.05 -1.27
CA ASP A 221 0.56 1.41 -1.33
C ASP A 221 1.59 2.07 -2.24
N THR A 222 2.80 1.50 -2.34
CA THR A 222 3.93 2.13 -3.05
C THR A 222 4.01 1.75 -4.51
N TYR A 223 3.97 0.45 -4.82
CA TYR A 223 4.26 -0.07 -6.14
C TYR A 223 3.25 0.37 -7.20
N PRO A 224 1.91 0.33 -6.97
CA PRO A 224 0.95 0.73 -7.99
C PRO A 224 1.14 2.15 -8.52
N LYS A 225 1.44 3.08 -7.61
CA LYS A 225 1.68 4.49 -7.95
C LYS A 225 2.96 4.68 -8.76
N LEU A 226 3.97 3.86 -8.51
CA LEU A 226 5.28 3.98 -9.15
C LEU A 226 5.39 3.17 -10.43
N ARG A 227 4.65 2.07 -10.58
CA ARG A 227 4.76 1.13 -11.71
C ARG A 227 4.73 1.81 -13.07
N LYS A 228 3.81 2.77 -13.24
CA LYS A 228 3.59 3.55 -14.48
C LYS A 228 4.29 4.92 -14.47
N MET A 229 5.04 5.25 -13.42
CA MET A 229 5.78 6.50 -13.35
C MET A 229 6.89 6.51 -14.41
N SER A 230 6.78 7.41 -15.38
CA SER A 230 7.73 7.51 -16.50
C SER A 230 8.68 8.69 -16.37
N ILE A 231 9.92 8.51 -16.78
CA ILE A 231 10.90 9.56 -17.00
C ILE A 231 11.44 9.48 -18.43
N ARG A 232 11.95 10.59 -18.97
CA ARG A 232 12.68 10.56 -20.24
C ARG A 232 14.15 10.29 -19.99
N ILE A 233 14.68 9.26 -20.62
CA ILE A 233 16.10 8.91 -20.62
C ILE A 233 16.51 8.77 -22.07
N ASP A 234 17.41 9.64 -22.53
CA ASP A 234 17.81 9.71 -23.95
C ASP A 234 16.58 9.82 -24.89
N ASP A 235 15.63 10.69 -24.52
CA ASP A 235 14.33 10.91 -25.18
C ASP A 235 13.34 9.73 -25.21
N VAL A 236 13.71 8.58 -24.65
CA VAL A 236 12.82 7.43 -24.50
C VAL A 236 12.08 7.49 -23.15
N PRO A 237 10.73 7.41 -23.14
CA PRO A 237 10.00 7.27 -21.89
C PRO A 237 10.27 5.89 -21.27
N MET A 238 10.82 5.90 -20.05
CA MET A 238 11.13 4.72 -19.25
C MET A 238 10.39 4.74 -17.91
N CYS A 239 9.77 3.64 -17.52
CA CYS A 239 9.06 3.45 -16.25
C CYS A 239 9.47 2.13 -15.56
N TYR A 240 9.00 1.91 -14.34
CA TYR A 240 9.34 0.71 -13.56
C TYR A 240 8.92 -0.59 -14.26
N SER A 241 7.71 -0.64 -14.83
CA SER A 241 7.26 -1.82 -15.57
C SER A 241 8.20 -2.17 -16.73
N GLN A 242 8.72 -1.19 -17.46
CA GLN A 242 9.69 -1.47 -18.53
C GLN A 242 11.01 -2.08 -18.02
N PHE A 243 11.47 -1.72 -16.81
CA PHE A 243 12.66 -2.34 -16.21
C PHE A 243 12.35 -3.71 -15.61
N ILE A 244 11.16 -3.91 -15.06
CA ILE A 244 10.82 -5.14 -14.33
C ILE A 244 10.29 -6.23 -15.26
N VAL A 245 9.50 -5.83 -16.25
CA VAL A 245 8.61 -6.68 -17.03
C VAL A 245 9.10 -6.82 -18.47
N ASP A 246 9.40 -5.69 -19.12
CA ASP A 246 9.69 -5.69 -20.57
C ASP A 246 11.18 -5.90 -20.89
N ASN A 247 12.08 -5.50 -19.99
CA ASN A 247 13.52 -5.48 -20.20
C ASN A 247 14.28 -5.85 -18.92
N ASP A 248 14.20 -7.13 -18.59
CA ASP A 248 14.69 -7.72 -17.34
C ASP A 248 16.15 -8.20 -17.42
N ASP A 249 16.88 -7.84 -18.49
CA ASP A 249 18.28 -8.24 -18.75
C ASP A 249 19.22 -7.88 -17.57
N ALA A 250 18.98 -6.70 -16.99
CA ALA A 250 19.75 -6.17 -15.88
C ALA A 250 19.09 -6.43 -14.51
N LEU A 251 17.87 -6.98 -14.49
CA LEU A 251 17.17 -7.34 -13.26
C LEU A 251 17.74 -8.64 -12.70
N HIS A 252 18.23 -8.57 -11.46
CA HIS A 252 18.59 -9.74 -10.68
C HIS A 252 17.37 -10.28 -9.91
N ARG A 253 16.77 -9.46 -9.04
CA ARG A 253 15.65 -9.88 -8.19
C ARG A 253 14.77 -8.70 -7.75
N ILE A 254 13.47 -8.93 -7.57
CA ILE A 254 12.51 -7.96 -7.04
C ILE A 254 11.68 -8.57 -5.91
N GLY A 255 11.49 -7.80 -4.85
CA GLY A 255 10.68 -8.15 -3.69
C GLY A 255 9.51 -7.20 -3.50
N PHE A 256 8.32 -7.75 -3.27
CA PHE A 256 7.13 -7.00 -2.86
C PHE A 256 6.82 -7.36 -1.41
N VAL A 257 6.88 -6.39 -0.51
CA VAL A 257 6.80 -6.62 0.93
C VAL A 257 5.60 -5.86 1.48
N SER A 258 4.59 -6.57 1.97
CA SER A 258 3.40 -5.94 2.55
C SER A 258 2.70 -6.80 3.61
N ALA A 259 1.78 -6.18 4.38
CA ALA A 259 0.79 -6.89 5.20
C ALA A 259 -0.52 -7.19 4.47
N THR A 260 -0.76 -6.50 3.36
CA THR A 260 -2.00 -6.58 2.58
C THR A 260 -1.61 -6.69 1.11
N GLU A 261 -2.35 -7.48 0.36
CA GLU A 261 -2.16 -7.64 -1.08
C GLU A 261 -2.68 -6.44 -1.88
N GLY A 262 -3.76 -5.81 -1.44
CA GLY A 262 -4.39 -4.72 -2.20
C GLY A 262 -4.74 -5.16 -3.62
N GLU A 263 -4.51 -4.30 -4.59
CA GLU A 263 -4.67 -4.63 -6.02
C GLU A 263 -3.51 -5.46 -6.61
N LEU A 264 -2.46 -5.79 -5.84
CA LEU A 264 -1.24 -6.41 -6.38
C LEU A 264 -1.41 -7.85 -6.89
N LEU A 265 -2.52 -8.52 -6.59
CA LEU A 265 -2.80 -9.85 -7.11
C LEU A 265 -3.78 -9.83 -8.29
N GLU A 266 -4.19 -8.64 -8.73
CA GLU A 266 -5.03 -8.46 -9.92
C GLU A 266 -4.20 -8.62 -11.22
N GLU A 267 -4.89 -8.80 -12.34
CA GLU A 267 -4.29 -9.00 -13.67
C GLU A 267 -3.36 -7.86 -14.12
N ASP A 268 -3.54 -6.67 -13.55
CA ASP A 268 -2.73 -5.47 -13.81
C ASP A 268 -1.32 -5.55 -13.19
N PHE A 269 -1.10 -6.46 -12.23
CA PHE A 269 0.15 -6.66 -11.48
C PHE A 269 0.67 -8.11 -11.55
N PRO A 270 0.89 -8.63 -12.76
CA PRO A 270 1.25 -10.03 -12.99
C PRO A 270 2.58 -10.40 -12.33
N GLU A 271 3.56 -9.47 -12.31
CA GLU A 271 4.83 -9.65 -11.62
C GLU A 271 4.71 -9.80 -10.09
N CYS A 272 3.60 -9.35 -9.51
CA CYS A 272 3.28 -9.50 -8.09
C CYS A 272 2.46 -10.77 -7.86
N ALA A 273 1.41 -11.02 -8.65
CA ALA A 273 0.58 -12.22 -8.58
C ALA A 273 1.41 -13.51 -8.72
N ASN A 274 2.37 -13.50 -9.67
CA ASN A 274 3.26 -14.63 -9.96
C ASN A 274 4.53 -14.66 -9.11
N ALA A 275 4.73 -13.67 -8.24
CA ALA A 275 5.86 -13.67 -7.36
C ALA A 275 5.81 -14.91 -6.46
N TYR A 276 6.94 -15.57 -6.31
CA TYR A 276 7.06 -16.68 -5.37
C TYR A 276 6.79 -16.18 -3.95
N LEU A 277 5.84 -16.82 -3.24
CA LEU A 277 5.58 -16.46 -1.86
C LEU A 277 6.79 -16.84 -1.00
N TYR A 278 7.38 -15.84 -0.36
CA TYR A 278 8.58 -16.02 0.44
C TYR A 278 8.27 -16.93 1.64
N PRO A 279 9.03 -18.03 1.84
CA PRO A 279 8.78 -18.95 2.92
C PRO A 279 9.16 -18.26 4.22
N VAL A 280 8.20 -18.16 5.11
CA VAL A 280 8.42 -17.63 6.44
C VAL A 280 8.51 -18.84 7.36
N ASP A 281 9.56 -18.92 8.16
CA ASP A 281 9.61 -19.93 9.21
C ASP A 281 8.52 -19.60 10.26
N HIS A 282 7.43 -20.36 10.20
CA HIS A 282 6.26 -20.27 11.08
C HIS A 282 6.41 -21.09 12.35
N ALA A 283 7.63 -21.45 12.79
CA ALA A 283 7.85 -21.69 14.20
C ALA A 283 7.51 -20.38 14.93
N GLY A 284 6.21 -20.17 15.14
CA GLY A 284 5.58 -18.89 15.37
C GLY A 284 6.36 -18.21 16.46
N ASN A 285 6.84 -17.00 16.17
CA ASN A 285 7.58 -16.26 17.17
C ASN A 285 6.70 -16.24 18.41
N MET A 286 7.10 -17.00 19.44
CA MET A 286 6.21 -17.33 20.57
C MET A 286 5.79 -16.10 21.35
N TYR A 287 6.47 -14.98 21.07
CA TYR A 287 6.21 -13.68 21.64
C TYR A 287 5.40 -12.73 20.73
N TYR A 288 5.12 -13.10 19.48
CA TYR A 288 4.26 -12.35 18.57
C TYR A 288 2.80 -12.44 19.00
N ARG A 289 2.14 -11.29 19.00
CA ARG A 289 0.72 -11.12 19.33
C ARG A 289 0.09 -10.26 18.25
N ALA A 290 -1.07 -10.68 17.78
CA ALA A 290 -1.86 -10.01 16.76
C ALA A 290 -3.34 -10.34 16.96
N ALA A 291 -4.22 -9.73 16.18
CA ALA A 291 -5.67 -9.84 16.36
C ALA A 291 -6.21 -11.29 16.35
N HIS A 292 -5.60 -12.19 15.58
CA HIS A 292 -5.97 -13.61 15.46
C HIS A 292 -5.26 -14.53 16.49
N HIS A 293 -4.41 -13.98 17.36
CA HIS A 293 -3.72 -14.76 18.40
C HIS A 293 -4.69 -15.10 19.57
N PRO A 294 -4.58 -16.26 20.23
CA PRO A 294 -5.45 -16.63 21.36
C PRO A 294 -5.49 -15.62 22.52
N ASP A 295 -4.37 -14.97 22.82
CA ASP A 295 -4.30 -13.87 23.79
C ASP A 295 -5.04 -12.58 23.34
N SER A 296 -5.64 -12.53 22.15
CA SER A 296 -6.40 -11.37 21.70
C SER A 296 -7.90 -11.54 21.95
N GLU A 297 -8.54 -10.47 22.41
CA GLU A 297 -9.99 -10.39 22.60
C GLU A 297 -10.56 -9.28 21.73
N PHE A 298 -11.66 -9.58 21.06
CA PHE A 298 -12.51 -8.56 20.43
C PHE A 298 -13.69 -8.26 21.34
N ARG A 299 -13.90 -6.97 21.62
CA ARG A 299 -15.09 -6.47 22.31
C ARG A 299 -15.96 -5.73 21.32
N ILE A 300 -17.09 -6.35 21.01
CA ILE A 300 -17.98 -5.90 19.93
C ILE A 300 -18.98 -4.90 20.47
N GLU A 301 -18.90 -3.69 19.93
CA GLU A 301 -19.72 -2.56 20.33
C GLU A 301 -20.40 -1.96 19.09
N PRO A 302 -21.74 -1.87 19.06
CA PRO A 302 -22.45 -1.31 17.92
C PRO A 302 -22.03 0.13 17.62
N VAL A 303 -21.67 0.41 16.37
CA VAL A 303 -21.32 1.76 15.90
C VAL A 303 -22.48 2.31 15.05
N PRO A 304 -23.26 3.29 15.55
CA PRO A 304 -24.31 3.92 14.74
C PRO A 304 -23.71 4.57 13.49
N SER A 305 -24.40 4.46 12.35
CA SER A 305 -23.88 4.90 11.04
C SER A 305 -23.49 6.39 10.95
N LYS A 306 -24.03 7.24 11.82
CA LYS A 306 -23.74 8.68 11.89
C LYS A 306 -22.74 9.07 13.00
N MET A 307 -22.28 8.10 13.79
CA MET A 307 -21.38 8.37 14.92
C MET A 307 -19.96 8.62 14.41
N THR A 308 -19.33 9.70 14.88
CA THR A 308 -17.92 9.97 14.58
C THR A 308 -17.01 9.07 15.43
N ASN A 309 -15.76 8.85 15.02
CA ASN A 309 -14.85 7.99 15.78
C ASN A 309 -14.60 8.51 17.19
N ASN A 310 -14.49 9.84 17.35
CA ASN A 310 -14.32 10.44 18.68
C ASN A 310 -15.54 10.21 19.56
N ALA A 311 -16.75 10.44 19.04
CA ALA A 311 -17.98 10.20 19.80
C ALA A 311 -18.12 8.73 20.21
N TYR A 312 -17.71 7.80 19.33
CA TYR A 312 -17.65 6.38 19.65
C TYR A 312 -16.64 6.09 20.77
N ALA A 313 -15.42 6.63 20.69
CA ALA A 313 -14.42 6.46 21.72
C ALA A 313 -14.84 7.06 23.07
N GLU A 314 -15.44 8.26 23.08
CA GLU A 314 -15.94 8.92 24.30
C GLU A 314 -17.03 8.07 24.97
N LYS A 315 -18.03 7.62 24.20
CA LYS A 315 -19.09 6.71 24.70
C LYS A 315 -18.47 5.45 25.30
N LEU A 316 -17.55 4.81 24.57
CA LEU A 316 -16.96 3.54 24.98
C LEU A 316 -16.12 3.69 26.27
N ILE A 317 -15.38 4.80 26.40
CA ILE A 317 -14.63 5.13 27.62
C ILE A 317 -15.57 5.35 28.80
N ASP A 318 -16.70 6.05 28.60
CA ASP A 318 -17.66 6.30 29.67
C ASP A 318 -18.38 5.02 30.11
N ASP A 319 -18.87 4.22 29.15
CA ASP A 319 -19.59 2.97 29.42
C ASP A 319 -18.70 1.92 30.11
N HIS A 320 -17.39 1.93 29.81
CA HIS A 320 -16.41 0.97 30.31
C HIS A 320 -15.32 1.60 31.19
N LEU A 321 -15.62 2.71 31.87
CA LEU A 321 -14.62 3.49 32.61
C LEU A 321 -13.86 2.65 33.63
N ALA A 322 -14.57 1.78 34.35
CA ALA A 322 -13.97 0.89 35.34
C ALA A 322 -12.96 -0.07 34.70
N TYR A 323 -13.24 -0.61 33.52
CA TYR A 323 -12.32 -1.51 32.82
C TYR A 323 -11.01 -0.78 32.44
N PHE A 324 -11.11 0.46 31.96
CA PHE A 324 -9.95 1.22 31.50
C PHE A 324 -9.12 1.82 32.64
N THR A 325 -9.76 2.18 33.76
CA THR A 325 -9.11 2.83 34.90
C THR A 325 -8.61 1.84 35.96
N THR A 326 -9.07 0.59 35.94
CA THR A 326 -8.55 -0.45 36.85
C THR A 326 -7.20 -0.98 36.35
N PRO A 327 -6.12 -0.95 37.18
CA PRO A 327 -4.86 -1.58 36.83
C PRO A 327 -5.01 -3.06 36.51
N ASN A 328 -4.22 -3.55 35.56
CA ASN A 328 -4.07 -4.98 35.31
C ASN A 328 -2.76 -5.46 35.95
N GLY A 329 -2.87 -6.09 37.12
CA GLY A 329 -1.72 -6.35 37.98
C GLY A 329 -1.12 -5.03 38.48
N THR A 330 0.15 -4.79 38.15
CA THR A 330 0.89 -3.59 38.56
C THR A 330 0.84 -2.44 37.55
N TYR A 331 0.19 -2.62 36.40
CA TYR A 331 0.24 -1.66 35.30
C TYR A 331 -1.15 -1.16 34.88
N PHE A 332 -1.27 0.14 34.65
CA PHE A 332 -2.44 0.68 33.95
C PHE A 332 -2.38 0.39 32.45
N ARG A 333 -3.58 0.33 31.85
CA ARG A 333 -3.77 0.10 30.42
C ARG A 333 -3.22 1.24 29.58
N LYS A 334 -2.68 0.90 28.41
CA LYS A 334 -2.26 1.85 27.38
C LYS A 334 -3.07 1.60 26.12
N ILE A 335 -3.80 2.62 25.69
CA ILE A 335 -4.90 2.51 24.73
C ILE A 335 -4.57 3.34 23.49
N ILE A 336 -4.62 2.72 22.32
CA ILE A 336 -4.51 3.40 21.02
C ILE A 336 -5.92 3.78 20.57
N VAL A 337 -6.15 5.05 20.18
CA VAL A 337 -7.46 5.52 19.75
C VAL A 337 -7.41 6.04 18.32
N ASN A 338 -8.20 5.41 17.44
CA ASN A 338 -8.44 5.84 16.08
C ASN A 338 -9.42 7.03 16.07
N SER A 339 -8.90 8.26 16.07
CA SER A 339 -9.70 9.48 16.21
C SER A 339 -10.19 10.07 14.88
N ASN A 340 -10.87 11.21 14.94
CA ASN A 340 -11.18 12.04 13.77
C ASN A 340 -9.91 12.71 13.21
N ALA A 341 -9.96 13.17 11.95
CA ALA A 341 -8.78 13.72 11.27
C ALA A 341 -8.36 15.12 11.75
N LYS A 342 -9.28 15.93 12.30
CA LYS A 342 -8.99 17.32 12.68
C LYS A 342 -8.22 17.37 14.01
N SER A 343 -7.18 18.19 14.06
CA SER A 343 -6.39 18.36 15.29
C SER A 343 -7.21 18.93 16.45
N SER A 344 -8.22 19.77 16.18
CA SER A 344 -9.15 20.29 17.20
C SER A 344 -9.89 19.15 17.89
N ASP A 345 -10.37 18.18 17.12
CA ASP A 345 -11.16 17.07 17.61
C ASP A 345 -10.29 16.15 18.48
N MET A 346 -9.04 15.91 18.07
CA MET A 346 -8.05 15.18 18.88
C MET A 346 -7.77 15.89 20.20
N THR A 347 -7.66 17.23 20.19
CA THR A 347 -7.47 18.03 21.41
C THR A 347 -8.68 17.96 22.34
N SER A 348 -9.90 18.01 21.79
CA SER A 348 -11.12 17.83 22.58
C SER A 348 -11.16 16.45 23.24
N LEU A 349 -10.83 15.40 22.49
CA LEU A 349 -10.78 14.03 23.01
C LEU A 349 -9.70 13.84 24.09
N ALA A 350 -8.53 14.47 23.94
CA ALA A 350 -7.49 14.43 24.96
C ALA A 350 -7.92 15.12 26.26
N ARG A 351 -8.65 16.25 26.17
CA ARG A 351 -9.20 16.95 27.34
C ARG A 351 -10.31 16.13 28.01
N PHE A 352 -11.17 15.49 27.21
CA PHE A 352 -12.16 14.54 27.72
C PHE A 352 -11.48 13.41 28.49
N ALA A 353 -10.46 12.78 27.92
CA ALA A 353 -9.70 11.72 28.59
C ALA A 353 -9.12 12.18 29.94
N ASN A 354 -8.52 13.37 29.99
CA ASN A 354 -8.04 13.94 31.25
C ASN A 354 -9.15 14.13 32.30
N SER A 355 -10.33 14.58 31.86
CA SER A 355 -11.49 14.72 32.76
C SER A 355 -12.01 13.39 33.31
N ARG A 356 -11.66 12.27 32.65
CA ARG A 356 -11.96 10.89 33.08
C ARG A 356 -10.79 10.21 33.82
N GLY A 357 -9.74 10.96 34.15
CA GLY A 357 -8.61 10.45 34.94
C GLY A 357 -7.52 9.73 34.14
N PHE A 358 -7.44 9.98 32.83
CA PHE A 358 -6.37 9.45 31.97
C PHE A 358 -5.26 10.48 31.76
N HIS A 359 -4.09 9.99 31.37
CA HIS A 359 -3.13 10.80 30.61
C HIS A 359 -3.42 10.64 29.11
N ALA A 360 -3.19 11.70 28.33
CA ALA A 360 -3.40 11.64 26.89
C ALA A 360 -2.19 12.15 26.09
N LEU A 361 -1.88 11.43 25.02
CA LEU A 361 -0.92 11.80 23.99
C LEU A 361 -1.67 12.04 22.69
N ILE A 362 -1.36 13.12 21.98
CA ILE A 362 -1.81 13.31 20.59
C ILE A 362 -0.63 13.09 19.67
N PHE A 363 -0.77 12.18 18.72
CA PHE A 363 0.24 11.93 17.70
C PHE A 363 -0.20 12.50 16.35
N ASN A 364 0.50 13.54 15.90
CA ASN A 364 0.24 14.19 14.61
C ASN A 364 1.53 14.57 13.87
N MET A 365 1.43 15.37 12.80
CA MET A 365 2.59 15.74 11.96
C MET A 365 3.72 16.45 12.73
N TYR A 366 3.43 17.09 13.86
CA TYR A 366 4.41 17.87 14.63
C TYR A 366 5.10 17.06 15.73
N GLY A 367 4.78 15.76 15.84
CA GLY A 367 5.31 14.86 16.86
C GLY A 367 4.23 14.45 17.87
N ILE A 368 4.64 14.24 19.12
CA ILE A 368 3.79 13.81 20.22
C ILE A 368 3.51 15.01 21.12
N LYS A 369 2.24 15.34 21.35
CA LYS A 369 1.82 16.35 22.33
C LYS A 369 1.26 15.68 23.58
N THR A 370 1.65 16.14 24.76
CA THR A 370 1.19 15.57 26.02
C THR A 370 0.11 16.43 26.65
N TYR A 371 -0.91 15.77 27.19
CA TYR A 371 -2.02 16.39 27.90
C TYR A 371 -2.11 15.70 29.26
N ILE A 372 -1.55 16.33 30.28
CA ILE A 372 -1.51 15.84 31.66
C ILE A 372 -2.28 16.85 32.52
N SER A 373 -3.12 16.37 33.44
CA SER A 373 -3.94 17.25 34.28
C SER A 373 -3.08 18.15 35.16
N GLY A 374 -3.27 19.47 35.05
CA GLY A 374 -2.51 20.46 35.82
C GLY A 374 -1.17 20.86 35.22
N GLU A 375 -0.74 20.25 34.11
CA GLU A 375 0.52 20.58 33.44
C GLU A 375 0.31 21.32 32.11
N SER A 376 1.32 22.08 31.71
CA SER A 376 1.36 22.69 30.39
C SER A 376 1.60 21.64 29.30
N VAL A 377 0.96 21.81 28.13
CA VAL A 377 1.13 20.90 26.99
C VAL A 377 2.58 20.91 26.51
N GLN A 378 3.25 19.77 26.53
CA GLN A 378 4.61 19.60 26.01
C GLN A 378 4.56 18.98 24.61
N THR A 379 5.57 19.25 23.78
CA THR A 379 5.67 18.69 22.41
C THR A 379 7.03 18.02 22.21
N PHE A 380 7.00 16.73 21.86
CA PHE A 380 8.17 15.90 21.60
C PHE A 380 8.29 15.61 20.11
N ARG A 381 9.47 15.87 19.54
CA ARG A 381 9.75 15.62 18.12
C ARG A 381 10.09 14.15 17.89
N THR A 382 9.54 13.56 16.84
CA THR A 382 9.78 12.15 16.45
C THR A 382 10.73 11.97 15.27
N LYS A 383 11.26 13.08 14.73
CA LYS A 383 12.10 13.06 13.52
C LYS A 383 13.47 12.43 13.80
N GLY A 384 13.93 11.52 12.93
CA GLY A 384 15.24 10.86 13.07
C GLY A 384 15.34 9.90 14.25
N ARG A 385 14.22 9.45 14.83
CA ARG A 385 14.18 8.54 15.96
C ARG A 385 13.12 7.48 15.75
N ARG A 386 13.31 6.29 16.34
CA ARG A 386 12.28 5.25 16.36
C ARG A 386 11.11 5.72 17.21
N PHE A 387 9.92 5.63 16.66
CA PHE A 387 8.71 6.17 17.29
C PHE A 387 8.43 5.54 18.66
N SER A 388 8.57 4.22 18.77
CA SER A 388 8.41 3.48 20.03
C SER A 388 9.41 3.90 21.10
N GLU A 389 10.67 4.19 20.74
CA GLU A 389 11.69 4.68 21.67
C GLU A 389 11.33 6.09 22.20
N VAL A 390 10.84 6.97 21.33
CA VAL A 390 10.37 8.30 21.75
C VAL A 390 9.16 8.17 22.67
N LEU A 391 8.22 7.27 22.38
CA LEU A 391 7.07 7.02 23.25
C LEU A 391 7.51 6.51 24.63
N PHE A 392 8.47 5.57 24.68
CA PHE A 392 8.99 5.06 25.95
C PHE A 392 9.73 6.13 26.76
N GLU A 393 10.52 6.98 26.11
CA GLU A 393 11.18 8.13 26.76
C GLU A 393 10.14 9.09 27.35
N VAL A 394 9.11 9.48 26.57
CA VAL A 394 8.03 10.36 27.06
C VAL A 394 7.32 9.72 28.24
N TYR A 395 6.99 8.42 28.14
CA TYR A 395 6.34 7.66 29.20
C TYR A 395 7.13 7.69 30.51
N LYS A 396 8.44 7.42 30.47
CA LYS A 396 9.28 7.37 31.67
C LYS A 396 9.65 8.76 32.20
N SER A 397 9.95 9.72 31.32
CA SER A 397 10.37 11.07 31.73
C SER A 397 9.25 11.86 32.41
N LEU A 398 8.00 11.65 31.99
CA LEU A 398 6.82 12.28 32.56
C LEU A 398 6.09 11.41 33.59
N LYS A 399 6.64 10.24 33.93
CA LYS A 399 6.08 9.30 34.91
C LYS A 399 4.61 8.95 34.65
N LEU A 400 4.28 8.61 33.41
CA LEU A 400 2.90 8.37 32.97
C LEU A 400 2.33 7.01 33.42
N GLU A 401 3.04 6.29 34.30
CA GLU A 401 2.64 5.00 34.85
C GLU A 401 1.57 5.08 35.96
N ASP A 402 1.29 6.25 36.52
CA ASP A 402 0.36 6.41 37.66
C ASP A 402 -1.13 6.36 37.28
N LYS A 403 -1.43 6.43 35.98
CA LYS A 403 -2.79 6.43 35.41
C LYS A 403 -2.81 5.70 34.06
N PRO A 404 -3.99 5.34 33.54
CA PRO A 404 -4.08 4.82 32.18
C PRO A 404 -3.74 5.89 31.15
N LEU A 405 -3.20 5.44 30.02
CA LEU A 405 -2.63 6.31 28.99
C LEU A 405 -3.34 6.11 27.65
N LEU A 406 -3.79 7.20 27.03
CA LEU A 406 -4.32 7.19 25.66
C LEU A 406 -3.30 7.77 24.69
N ILE A 407 -3.19 7.18 23.51
CA ILE A 407 -2.59 7.83 22.34
C ILE A 407 -3.62 8.00 21.24
N ILE A 408 -3.81 9.24 20.82
CA ILE A 408 -4.88 9.69 19.94
C ILE A 408 -4.30 10.07 18.59
N GLY A 409 -4.83 9.47 17.51
CA GLY A 409 -4.48 9.85 16.14
C GLY A 409 -5.37 9.21 15.08
N ARG A 410 -5.33 9.74 13.85
CA ARG A 410 -5.98 9.16 12.65
C ARG A 410 -4.94 8.64 11.68
N ARG A 411 -4.48 9.52 10.77
CA ARG A 411 -3.55 9.21 9.68
C ARG A 411 -2.18 8.72 10.13
N LYS A 412 -1.82 8.93 11.39
CA LYS A 412 -0.52 8.54 11.95
C LYS A 412 -0.59 7.20 12.70
N VAL A 413 -1.78 6.84 13.18
CA VAL A 413 -2.10 5.45 13.57
C VAL A 413 -2.15 4.56 12.31
N ASP A 414 -2.43 5.14 11.14
CA ASP A 414 -2.40 4.40 9.86
C ASP A 414 -1.00 4.04 9.36
N ARG A 415 0.04 4.80 9.73
CA ARG A 415 1.38 4.61 9.15
C ARG A 415 2.09 3.45 9.81
N GLY A 416 2.94 2.72 9.04
CA GLY A 416 3.76 1.54 9.37
C GLY A 416 4.56 1.52 10.71
N LEU A 417 4.40 2.52 11.56
CA LEU A 417 5.09 2.71 12.84
C LEU A 417 4.67 1.66 13.88
N GLY A 418 5.67 1.13 14.59
CA GLY A 418 5.47 0.32 15.78
C GLY A 418 5.27 1.20 17.02
N PHE A 419 4.21 0.91 17.78
CA PHE A 419 3.88 1.63 19.02
C PHE A 419 4.58 1.02 20.24
N HIS A 420 4.80 -0.29 20.21
CA HIS A 420 5.45 -1.01 21.29
C HIS A 420 6.95 -0.73 21.33
N TYR A 421 7.44 -0.40 22.52
CA TYR A 421 8.87 -0.53 22.82
C TYR A 421 9.03 -1.83 23.63
N ALA A 422 9.47 -2.89 22.97
CA ALA A 422 9.54 -4.23 23.53
C ALA A 422 10.96 -4.80 23.40
N PRO A 423 11.86 -4.49 24.35
CA PRO A 423 13.21 -5.04 24.37
C PRO A 423 13.24 -6.57 24.24
N ARG A 424 14.26 -7.09 23.56
CA ARG A 424 14.41 -8.53 23.28
C ARG A 424 14.95 -9.33 24.46
N ASP A 425 15.62 -8.65 25.38
CA ASP A 425 16.18 -9.21 26.61
C ASP A 425 15.14 -9.35 27.74
N GLY A 426 13.87 -9.01 27.48
CA GLY A 426 12.81 -9.06 28.48
C GLY A 426 12.86 -7.91 29.50
N SER A 427 13.68 -6.88 29.26
CA SER A 427 13.71 -5.68 30.10
C SER A 427 12.42 -4.86 29.99
N GLU A 428 12.28 -3.85 30.87
CA GLU A 428 11.11 -2.98 30.92
C GLU A 428 10.83 -2.32 29.57
N GLY A 429 9.58 -2.45 29.10
CA GLY A 429 9.10 -1.87 27.86
C GLY A 429 7.89 -0.95 28.03
N LEU A 430 7.39 -0.44 26.90
CA LEU A 430 6.08 0.19 26.76
C LEU A 430 5.22 -0.68 25.85
N ILE A 431 4.26 -1.38 26.45
CA ILE A 431 3.35 -2.28 25.74
C ILE A 431 1.93 -1.71 25.72
N TRP A 432 1.41 -1.50 24.52
CA TRP A 432 0.01 -1.11 24.29
C TRP A 432 -0.88 -2.35 24.37
N THR A 433 -2.02 -2.25 25.03
CA THR A 433 -2.82 -3.44 25.36
C THR A 433 -4.26 -3.34 24.88
N ASP A 434 -4.69 -2.14 24.50
CA ASP A 434 -6.03 -1.88 24.01
C ASP A 434 -5.98 -1.01 22.74
N ILE A 435 -6.89 -1.23 21.81
CA ILE A 435 -7.11 -0.33 20.66
C ILE A 435 -8.60 -0.10 20.43
N ILE A 436 -8.99 1.17 20.30
CA ILE A 436 -10.34 1.60 19.92
C ILE A 436 -10.32 1.95 18.43
N LEU A 437 -10.87 1.04 17.61
CA LEU A 437 -10.89 1.15 16.15
C LEU A 437 -12.14 1.85 15.63
N GLY A 438 -13.31 1.56 16.21
CA GLY A 438 -14.61 1.93 15.63
C GLY A 438 -14.92 1.15 14.36
N LYS A 439 -15.78 1.69 13.50
CA LYS A 439 -16.14 1.10 12.20
C LYS A 439 -15.17 1.53 11.11
N ILE A 440 -14.66 0.57 10.36
CA ILE A 440 -13.76 0.81 9.22
C ILE A 440 -14.27 -0.02 8.04
N GLU A 441 -14.65 0.65 6.95
CA GLU A 441 -15.29 -0.01 5.80
C GLU A 441 -14.30 -0.70 4.86
N ASP A 442 -13.06 -0.22 4.84
CA ASP A 442 -12.00 -0.74 4.00
C ASP A 442 -11.18 -1.79 4.78
N VAL A 443 -11.11 -3.01 4.25
CA VAL A 443 -10.45 -4.16 4.90
C VAL A 443 -8.97 -3.89 5.13
N HIS A 444 -8.27 -3.37 4.12
CA HIS A 444 -6.83 -3.11 4.22
C HIS A 444 -6.52 -2.07 5.30
N THR A 445 -7.29 -0.98 5.35
CA THR A 445 -7.20 0.03 6.40
C THR A 445 -7.52 -0.57 7.79
N ALA A 446 -8.53 -1.44 7.89
CA ALA A 446 -8.91 -2.09 9.14
C ALA A 446 -7.77 -2.97 9.69
N VAL A 447 -7.21 -3.83 8.84
CA VAL A 447 -6.08 -4.71 9.15
C VAL A 447 -4.85 -3.91 9.56
N GLN A 448 -4.47 -2.89 8.78
CA GLN A 448 -3.30 -2.06 9.08
C GLN A 448 -3.44 -1.31 10.41
N LYS A 449 -4.63 -0.76 10.72
CA LYS A 449 -4.90 -0.10 12.01
C LYS A 449 -4.89 -1.08 13.17
N ALA A 450 -5.53 -2.24 13.03
CA ALA A 450 -5.51 -3.29 14.05
C ALA A 450 -4.08 -3.78 14.31
N GLY A 451 -3.28 -3.90 13.25
CA GLY A 451 -1.87 -4.26 13.31
C GLY A 451 -0.97 -3.32 14.13
N ARG A 452 -1.47 -2.16 14.57
CA ARG A 452 -0.74 -1.27 15.51
C ARG A 452 -0.70 -1.81 16.93
N LEU A 453 -1.66 -2.63 17.30
CA LEU A 453 -1.64 -3.36 18.56
C LEU A 453 -0.82 -4.66 18.44
N ALA A 454 -0.55 -5.13 17.22
CA ALA A 454 0.27 -6.31 16.99
C ALA A 454 1.77 -6.03 17.25
N GLY A 455 2.51 -7.08 17.60
CA GLY A 455 3.96 -7.00 17.79
C GLY A 455 4.52 -8.18 18.56
N ILE A 456 5.85 -8.25 18.62
CA ILE A 456 6.59 -9.26 19.38
C ILE A 456 6.82 -8.74 20.80
N ILE A 457 5.81 -8.95 21.65
CA ILE A 457 5.65 -8.27 22.95
C ILE A 457 5.55 -9.22 24.15
N ALA A 458 5.28 -10.52 23.94
CA ALA A 458 4.94 -11.40 25.07
C ALA A 458 6.11 -11.72 26.01
N GLN A 459 7.34 -11.42 25.60
CA GLN A 459 8.53 -11.50 26.46
C GLN A 459 8.60 -10.36 27.48
N CYS A 460 7.82 -9.29 27.32
CA CYS A 460 7.93 -8.10 28.16
C CYS A 460 7.06 -8.23 29.43
N PRO A 461 7.58 -7.89 30.63
CA PRO A 461 6.82 -7.98 31.89
C PRO A 461 5.54 -7.13 31.93
N GLN A 462 5.47 -6.08 31.11
CA GLN A 462 4.31 -5.18 31.02
C GLN A 462 3.16 -5.79 30.18
N TYR A 463 3.43 -6.87 29.44
CA TYR A 463 2.40 -7.62 28.75
C TYR A 463 1.74 -8.60 29.72
N TYR A 464 0.48 -8.35 30.07
CA TYR A 464 -0.25 -9.18 31.03
C TYR A 464 -0.92 -10.43 30.40
N GLY A 465 -0.62 -10.73 29.14
CA GLY A 465 -1.22 -11.87 28.43
C GLY A 465 -2.51 -11.55 27.66
N LYS A 466 -2.84 -10.28 27.41
CA LYS A 466 -4.00 -9.94 26.56
C LYS A 466 -3.85 -8.67 25.72
N CYS A 467 -4.38 -8.71 24.50
CA CYS A 467 -4.61 -7.56 23.62
C CYS A 467 -6.10 -7.40 23.33
N THR A 468 -6.68 -6.22 23.58
CA THR A 468 -8.13 -6.00 23.40
C THR A 468 -8.41 -5.05 22.24
N TYR A 469 -9.28 -5.47 21.33
CA TYR A 469 -9.70 -4.73 20.15
C TYR A 469 -11.17 -4.32 20.30
N TRP A 470 -11.43 -3.02 20.30
CA TRP A 470 -12.76 -2.45 20.45
C TRP A 470 -13.28 -1.93 19.11
N THR A 471 -14.26 -2.63 18.54
CA THR A 471 -14.73 -2.39 17.17
C THR A 471 -16.14 -2.98 16.97
N ASP A 472 -16.71 -2.83 15.77
CA ASP A 472 -17.95 -3.49 15.41
C ASP A 472 -17.71 -4.87 14.80
N GLU A 473 -18.78 -5.66 14.69
CA GLU A 473 -18.74 -7.04 14.21
C GLU A 473 -18.20 -7.16 12.79
N HIS A 474 -18.56 -6.24 11.90
CA HIS A 474 -18.13 -6.29 10.50
C HIS A 474 -16.61 -6.05 10.39
N THR A 475 -16.12 -5.01 11.06
CA THR A 475 -14.69 -4.67 11.07
C THR A 475 -13.87 -5.79 11.72
N GLN A 476 -14.33 -6.38 12.83
CA GLN A 476 -13.69 -7.57 13.43
C GLN A 476 -13.55 -8.70 12.40
N ARG A 477 -14.65 -9.04 11.72
CA ARG A 477 -14.66 -10.19 10.82
C ARG A 477 -13.70 -10.00 9.65
N ASP A 478 -13.64 -8.81 9.09
CA ASP A 478 -12.71 -8.49 8.01
C ASP A 478 -11.25 -8.59 8.49
N ILE A 479 -10.92 -8.10 9.70
CA ILE A 479 -9.57 -8.23 10.28
C ILE A 479 -9.17 -9.68 10.56
N LEU A 480 -10.06 -10.46 11.18
CA LEU A 480 -9.78 -11.85 11.52
C LEU A 480 -9.61 -12.69 10.25
N ARG A 481 -10.56 -12.57 9.33
CA ARG A 481 -10.53 -13.30 8.05
C ARG A 481 -9.23 -13.03 7.30
N HIS A 482 -8.85 -11.76 7.13
CA HIS A 482 -7.61 -11.40 6.45
C HIS A 482 -6.38 -12.04 7.08
N ASN A 483 -6.19 -11.85 8.39
CA ASN A 483 -4.98 -12.35 9.03
C ASN A 483 -4.90 -13.88 9.01
N THR A 484 -6.03 -14.58 9.13
CA THR A 484 -6.07 -16.05 9.03
C THR A 484 -5.76 -16.50 7.60
N ILE A 485 -6.22 -15.79 6.56
CA ILE A 485 -5.84 -16.06 5.17
C ILE A 485 -4.32 -15.93 5.01
N VAL A 486 -3.72 -14.86 5.53
CA VAL A 486 -2.27 -14.65 5.49
C VAL A 486 -1.53 -15.78 6.21
N ASP A 487 -2.00 -16.22 7.38
CA ASP A 487 -1.38 -17.33 8.11
C ASP A 487 -1.49 -18.66 7.35
N GLU A 488 -2.65 -18.97 6.75
CA GLU A 488 -2.83 -20.17 5.94
C GLU A 488 -2.01 -20.13 4.65
N ALA A 489 -1.95 -18.97 3.98
CA ALA A 489 -1.18 -18.77 2.77
C ALA A 489 0.31 -19.05 3.01
N ASN A 490 0.87 -18.51 4.10
CA ASN A 490 2.28 -18.69 4.37
C ASN A 490 2.66 -20.11 4.88
N LYS A 491 1.69 -20.95 5.27
CA LYS A 491 1.95 -22.40 5.50
C LYS A 491 2.26 -23.15 4.20
N LEU A 492 1.91 -22.57 3.05
CA LEU A 492 2.16 -23.16 1.74
C LEU A 492 3.58 -22.82 1.29
N THR A 493 4.23 -23.78 0.65
CA THR A 493 5.57 -23.62 0.08
C THR A 493 5.53 -23.94 -1.41
N GLY A 494 6.48 -23.39 -2.17
CA GLY A 494 6.62 -23.72 -3.60
C GLY A 494 5.47 -23.24 -4.50
N CYS A 495 4.74 -22.19 -4.11
CA CYS A 495 3.64 -21.63 -4.92
C CYS A 495 3.80 -20.12 -5.15
N THR A 496 3.08 -19.61 -6.14
CA THR A 496 2.95 -18.16 -6.35
C THR A 496 2.12 -17.53 -5.25
N THR A 497 2.24 -16.21 -5.10
CA THR A 497 1.50 -15.46 -4.08
C THR A 497 -0.01 -15.54 -4.33
N LEU A 498 -0.45 -15.43 -5.58
CA LEU A 498 -1.86 -15.58 -5.94
C LEU A 498 -2.38 -16.98 -5.54
N GLN A 499 -1.66 -18.05 -5.89
CA GLN A 499 -2.04 -19.42 -5.52
C GLN A 499 -2.10 -19.61 -4.00
N ALA A 500 -1.14 -19.03 -3.26
CA ALA A 500 -1.08 -19.18 -1.83
C ALA A 500 -2.25 -18.47 -1.12
N VAL A 501 -2.53 -17.22 -1.50
CA VAL A 501 -3.64 -16.43 -0.94
C VAL A 501 -4.99 -17.05 -1.28
N THR A 502 -5.12 -17.53 -2.51
CA THR A 502 -6.29 -18.28 -2.99
C THR A 502 -6.58 -19.51 -2.13
N ARG A 503 -5.61 -20.42 -2.02
CA ARG A 503 -5.75 -21.66 -1.22
C ARG A 503 -5.96 -21.35 0.26
N GLY A 504 -5.30 -20.30 0.78
CA GLY A 504 -5.54 -19.79 2.13
C GLY A 504 -6.99 -19.32 2.31
N THR A 505 -7.54 -18.62 1.32
CA THR A 505 -8.93 -18.13 1.29
C THR A 505 -9.93 -19.27 1.29
N GLU A 506 -9.74 -20.28 0.45
CA GLU A 506 -10.60 -21.47 0.41
C GLU A 506 -10.63 -22.21 1.76
N LYS A 507 -9.44 -22.46 2.33
CA LYS A 507 -9.33 -23.09 3.64
C LYS A 507 -10.11 -22.31 4.67
N VAL A 508 -9.87 -21.00 4.77
CA VAL A 508 -10.58 -20.12 5.71
C VAL A 508 -12.09 -20.16 5.48
N ASN A 509 -12.55 -20.05 4.24
CA ASN A 509 -13.98 -20.11 3.92
C ASN A 509 -14.61 -21.46 4.33
N ALA A 510 -13.88 -22.57 4.25
CA ALA A 510 -14.38 -23.90 4.61
C ALA A 510 -14.67 -24.08 6.11
N PHE A 511 -13.88 -23.46 7.00
CA PHE A 511 -14.08 -23.57 8.46
C PHE A 511 -14.62 -22.30 9.12
N LEU A 512 -14.69 -21.18 8.41
CA LEU A 512 -15.33 -19.93 8.84
C LEU A 512 -16.45 -19.51 7.85
N PRO A 513 -17.49 -20.33 7.63
CA PRO A 513 -18.55 -20.03 6.67
C PRO A 513 -19.33 -18.76 7.03
N GLU A 514 -19.43 -18.42 8.32
CA GLU A 514 -20.05 -17.18 8.82
C GLU A 514 -19.39 -15.89 8.29
N PHE A 515 -18.18 -16.00 7.73
CA PHE A 515 -17.38 -14.90 7.19
C PHE A 515 -17.48 -14.78 5.67
N THR A 516 -18.13 -15.74 5.00
CA THR A 516 -18.53 -15.55 3.60
C THR A 516 -19.63 -14.49 3.58
N LYS A 517 -19.32 -13.31 3.02
CA LYS A 517 -20.38 -12.35 2.70
C LYS A 517 -21.35 -13.13 1.80
N PRO A 518 -22.68 -13.11 2.06
CA PRO A 518 -23.61 -13.54 1.02
C PRO A 518 -23.23 -12.75 -0.24
N PRO A 519 -23.12 -13.42 -1.41
CA PRO A 519 -22.69 -12.75 -2.64
C PRO A 519 -23.47 -11.45 -2.75
N LYS A 520 -22.72 -10.35 -2.80
CA LYS A 520 -23.30 -9.01 -2.88
C LYS A 520 -24.26 -9.07 -4.06
N GLU A 521 -25.56 -8.83 -3.85
CA GLU A 521 -26.49 -8.69 -4.97
C GLU A 521 -25.85 -7.72 -5.95
N VAL A 522 -25.40 -8.25 -7.07
CA VAL A 522 -24.71 -7.49 -8.09
C VAL A 522 -25.75 -6.53 -8.61
N LYS A 523 -25.67 -5.28 -8.15
CA LYS A 523 -26.41 -4.23 -8.82
C LYS A 523 -25.86 -4.24 -10.24
N PRO A 524 -26.71 -4.46 -11.27
CA PRO A 524 -26.27 -4.61 -12.65
C PRO A 524 -25.25 -3.51 -12.94
N PRO A 525 -24.12 -3.85 -13.61
CA PRO A 525 -23.03 -2.91 -13.86
C PRO A 525 -23.65 -1.60 -14.27
N LYS A 526 -23.43 -0.54 -13.48
CA LYS A 526 -24.00 0.77 -13.75
C LYS A 526 -23.73 1.02 -15.23
N PRO A 527 -24.75 1.12 -16.10
CA PRO A 527 -24.54 1.15 -17.53
C PRO A 527 -23.49 2.21 -17.81
N SER A 528 -22.45 1.83 -18.55
CA SER A 528 -21.35 2.72 -18.90
C SER A 528 -21.98 4.04 -19.31
N LYS A 529 -21.72 5.09 -18.54
CA LYS A 529 -22.40 6.37 -18.71
C LYS A 529 -22.37 6.73 -20.19
N PRO A 530 -23.52 6.99 -20.84
CA PRO A 530 -23.53 7.28 -22.27
C PRO A 530 -22.48 8.36 -22.55
N LYS A 531 -21.62 8.10 -23.54
CA LYS A 531 -20.60 9.07 -23.96
C LYS A 531 -21.34 10.38 -24.23
N THR A 532 -20.87 11.45 -23.59
CA THR A 532 -21.43 12.78 -23.81
C THR A 532 -21.43 13.07 -25.30
N ASP A 533 -22.55 13.52 -25.85
CA ASP A 533 -22.60 14.01 -27.22
C ASP A 533 -21.62 15.19 -27.37
N PRO A 534 -20.55 15.06 -28.18
CA PRO A 534 -19.57 16.14 -28.36
C PRO A 534 -20.18 17.38 -29.03
N THR A 535 -21.37 17.26 -29.62
CA THR A 535 -22.10 18.37 -30.24
C THR A 535 -22.94 19.19 -29.24
N ASP A 536 -23.16 18.67 -28.03
CA ASP A 536 -23.88 19.37 -26.95
C ASP A 536 -22.95 20.32 -26.17
N PHE A 537 -22.36 21.27 -26.89
CA PHE A 537 -21.44 22.26 -26.36
C PHE A 537 -21.66 23.62 -27.01
N ALA A 538 -21.90 24.64 -26.19
CA ALA A 538 -21.94 26.03 -26.64
C ALA A 538 -21.01 26.87 -25.77
N HIS A 539 -20.47 27.94 -26.36
CA HIS A 539 -19.56 28.85 -25.67
C HIS A 539 -19.67 30.28 -26.20
N VAL A 540 -19.22 31.23 -25.38
CA VAL A 540 -18.99 32.64 -25.75
C VAL A 540 -17.67 33.08 -25.13
N VAL A 541 -16.94 33.94 -25.85
CA VAL A 541 -15.61 34.43 -25.46
C VAL A 541 -15.69 35.93 -25.14
N PHE A 542 -15.04 36.34 -24.05
CA PHE A 542 -15.03 37.72 -23.57
C PHE A 542 -13.59 38.17 -23.30
N ASP A 543 -13.27 39.44 -23.57
CA ASP A 543 -11.95 39.98 -23.26
C ASP A 543 -11.77 40.26 -21.76
N LEU A 544 -12.85 40.62 -21.06
CA LEU A 544 -12.85 40.90 -19.62
C LEU A 544 -13.60 39.82 -18.82
N GLN A 545 -13.09 39.53 -17.62
CA GLN A 545 -13.71 38.54 -16.74
C GLN A 545 -15.09 39.01 -16.25
N GLU A 546 -15.20 40.30 -15.98
CA GLU A 546 -16.41 40.96 -15.51
C GLU A 546 -17.56 40.75 -16.50
N ASP A 547 -17.30 40.88 -17.79
CA ASP A 547 -18.30 40.72 -18.85
C ASP A 547 -18.76 39.25 -18.95
N ALA A 548 -17.83 38.30 -18.83
CA ALA A 548 -18.16 36.88 -18.77
C ALA A 548 -19.04 36.52 -17.55
N ILE A 549 -18.79 37.15 -16.40
CA ILE A 549 -19.59 36.96 -15.18
C ILE A 549 -20.98 37.58 -15.34
N VAL A 550 -21.08 38.78 -15.90
CA VAL A 550 -22.35 39.46 -16.19
C VAL A 550 -23.19 38.62 -17.14
N TYR A 551 -22.59 38.17 -18.26
CA TYR A 551 -23.25 37.30 -19.22
C TYR A 551 -23.80 36.02 -18.57
N ALA A 552 -23.00 35.33 -17.75
CA ALA A 552 -23.46 34.11 -17.10
C ALA A 552 -24.62 34.35 -16.13
N LYS A 553 -24.64 35.51 -15.46
CA LYS A 553 -25.72 35.90 -14.56
C LYS A 553 -26.99 36.26 -15.31
N GLU A 554 -26.88 36.98 -16.42
CA GLU A 554 -28.02 37.41 -17.23
C GLU A 554 -28.67 36.24 -17.98
N GLN A 555 -27.86 35.44 -18.68
CA GLN A 555 -28.36 34.34 -19.52
C GLN A 555 -28.80 33.12 -18.71
N PHE A 556 -28.07 32.80 -17.64
CA PHE A 556 -28.28 31.54 -16.92
C PHE A 556 -28.72 31.73 -15.47
N GLY A 557 -28.77 32.96 -14.96
CA GLY A 557 -29.04 33.22 -13.53
C GLY A 557 -27.93 32.74 -12.59
N ILE A 558 -26.73 32.45 -13.11
CA ILE A 558 -25.61 31.88 -12.36
C ILE A 558 -24.55 32.94 -12.14
N THR A 559 -24.18 33.19 -10.88
CA THR A 559 -23.05 34.07 -10.56
C THR A 559 -21.77 33.26 -10.53
N LEU A 560 -20.88 33.49 -11.50
CA LEU A 560 -19.57 32.86 -11.55
C LEU A 560 -18.58 33.58 -10.61
N ARG A 561 -17.70 32.81 -9.97
CA ARG A 561 -16.71 33.36 -9.03
C ARG A 561 -15.61 34.09 -9.80
N LYS A 562 -15.38 35.37 -9.46
CA LYS A 562 -14.23 36.16 -9.92
C LYS A 562 -12.92 35.48 -9.48
N ARG A 563 -11.98 35.32 -10.41
CA ARG A 563 -10.66 34.74 -10.15
C ARG A 563 -9.66 35.86 -9.86
N VAL A 564 -8.65 35.54 -9.07
CA VAL A 564 -7.57 36.49 -8.75
C VAL A 564 -6.66 36.67 -9.97
N ASP A 565 -6.39 35.58 -10.68
CA ASP A 565 -5.49 35.57 -11.84
C ASP A 565 -6.18 34.98 -13.09
N ALA A 566 -5.74 35.42 -14.27
CA ALA A 566 -6.15 34.89 -15.57
C ALA A 566 -5.43 33.57 -15.91
N ILE A 567 -5.38 32.65 -14.94
CA ILE A 567 -4.70 31.36 -15.04
C ILE A 567 -5.73 30.24 -14.81
N ALA A 568 -5.78 29.29 -15.75
CA ALA A 568 -6.57 28.07 -15.63
C ALA A 568 -5.97 27.20 -14.51
N SER A 569 -6.80 26.43 -13.78
CA SER A 569 -6.28 25.51 -12.76
C SER A 569 -5.38 24.45 -13.39
N GLU A 570 -4.38 23.96 -12.67
CA GLU A 570 -3.34 23.03 -13.19
C GLU A 570 -3.92 21.85 -14.01
N GLY A 571 -5.01 21.23 -13.56
CA GLY A 571 -5.65 20.13 -14.30
C GLY A 571 -6.25 20.49 -15.67
N PHE A 572 -6.40 21.78 -15.98
CA PHE A 572 -6.91 22.31 -17.24
C PHE A 572 -5.84 23.00 -18.09
N GLN A 573 -4.63 23.14 -17.57
CA GLN A 573 -3.52 23.68 -18.34
C GLN A 573 -2.98 22.63 -19.32
N CYS A 574 -2.47 23.10 -20.45
CA CYS A 574 -1.77 22.29 -21.44
C CYS A 574 -0.31 22.73 -21.45
N ASN A 575 0.58 21.84 -21.00
CA ASN A 575 2.02 22.13 -20.86
C ASN A 575 2.33 23.38 -20.00
N GLY A 576 1.55 23.59 -18.92
CA GLY A 576 1.72 24.74 -18.01
C GLY A 576 1.14 26.07 -18.53
N GLN A 577 0.42 26.05 -19.66
CA GLN A 577 -0.26 27.21 -20.23
C GLN A 577 -1.79 27.05 -20.16
N ASN A 578 -2.53 28.16 -20.26
CA ASN A 578 -3.98 28.09 -20.39
C ASN A 578 -4.38 27.30 -21.64
N PRO A 579 -5.51 26.57 -21.61
CA PRO A 579 -5.93 25.75 -22.75
C PRO A 579 -6.35 26.59 -23.96
N THR A 580 -6.29 26.00 -25.15
CA THR A 580 -6.90 26.58 -26.35
C THR A 580 -8.43 26.44 -26.29
N LEU A 581 -9.15 27.20 -27.11
CA LEU A 581 -10.60 27.07 -27.21
C LEU A 581 -11.04 25.66 -27.66
N GLU A 582 -10.33 25.08 -28.62
CA GLU A 582 -10.56 23.73 -29.13
C GLU A 582 -10.40 22.67 -28.02
N GLU A 583 -9.41 22.85 -27.15
CA GLU A 583 -9.18 21.96 -26.02
C GLU A 583 -10.27 22.07 -24.96
N ILE A 584 -10.79 23.28 -24.70
CA ILE A 584 -11.95 23.49 -23.82
C ILE A 584 -13.16 22.77 -24.40
N GLN A 585 -13.41 22.89 -25.71
CA GLN A 585 -14.51 22.22 -26.39
C GLN A 585 -14.38 20.69 -26.37
N ARG A 586 -13.18 20.17 -26.64
CA ARG A 586 -12.91 18.72 -26.65
C ARG A 586 -13.00 18.09 -25.27
N ARG A 587 -12.47 18.76 -24.24
CA ARG A 587 -12.37 18.22 -22.88
C ARG A 587 -13.62 18.49 -22.03
N GLN A 588 -14.41 19.51 -22.41
CA GLN A 588 -15.58 20.00 -21.66
C GLN A 588 -15.37 20.05 -20.14
N PRO A 589 -14.28 20.68 -19.66
CA PRO A 589 -13.81 20.45 -18.30
C PRO A 589 -14.83 20.86 -17.24
N GLY A 590 -15.18 19.91 -16.35
CA GLY A 590 -16.10 20.17 -15.26
C GLY A 590 -17.58 20.34 -15.67
N LEU A 591 -17.95 20.08 -16.92
CA LEU A 591 -19.35 19.88 -17.32
C LEU A 591 -19.78 18.45 -16.93
N GLY A 592 -20.62 18.34 -15.90
CA GLY A 592 -21.19 17.07 -15.46
C GLY A 592 -22.35 16.61 -16.35
N GLN A 593 -22.71 15.33 -16.30
CA GLN A 593 -23.85 14.78 -17.05
C GLN A 593 -25.21 15.07 -16.41
N THR A 594 -25.25 15.36 -15.12
CA THR A 594 -26.50 15.39 -14.33
C THR A 594 -26.79 16.75 -13.71
N SER A 595 -25.95 17.76 -13.95
CA SER A 595 -26.16 19.11 -13.44
C SER A 595 -25.93 20.11 -14.55
N PHE A 596 -26.90 21.02 -14.72
CA PHE A 596 -26.70 22.20 -15.54
C PHE A 596 -25.65 23.06 -14.87
N VAL A 597 -24.45 23.10 -15.44
CA VAL A 597 -23.40 23.95 -14.90
C VAL A 597 -22.72 24.75 -15.99
N VAL A 598 -22.89 26.05 -15.95
CA VAL A 598 -22.12 27.01 -16.74
C VAL A 598 -20.72 27.11 -16.13
N ARG A 599 -19.69 27.08 -16.97
CA ARG A 599 -18.29 27.17 -16.56
C ARG A 599 -17.62 28.37 -17.22
N MET A 600 -16.56 28.86 -16.57
CA MET A 600 -15.70 29.91 -17.11
C MET A 600 -14.22 29.59 -16.85
N VAL A 601 -13.43 29.64 -17.92
CA VAL A 601 -11.99 29.35 -17.92
C VAL A 601 -11.27 30.34 -18.84
N PRO A 602 -10.10 30.88 -18.46
CA PRO A 602 -9.31 31.72 -19.35
C PRO A 602 -8.60 30.85 -20.41
N ASN A 603 -8.55 31.30 -21.66
CA ASN A 603 -7.83 30.64 -22.75
C ASN A 603 -6.38 31.13 -22.86
N ILE A 604 -5.63 30.53 -23.80
CA ILE A 604 -4.23 30.90 -24.09
C ILE A 604 -4.06 32.35 -24.56
N GLU A 605 -5.10 32.95 -25.14
CA GLU A 605 -5.14 34.34 -25.61
C GLU A 605 -5.51 35.34 -24.49
N LYS A 606 -5.63 34.86 -23.25
CA LYS A 606 -6.05 35.62 -22.04
C LYS A 606 -7.49 36.14 -22.08
N GLN A 607 -8.33 35.57 -22.94
CA GLN A 607 -9.77 35.80 -22.97
C GLN A 607 -10.50 34.81 -22.05
N TRP A 608 -11.72 35.13 -21.65
CA TRP A 608 -12.58 34.33 -20.78
C TRP A 608 -13.63 33.58 -21.59
N VAL A 609 -13.54 32.25 -21.60
CA VAL A 609 -14.49 31.37 -22.29
C VAL A 609 -15.56 30.93 -21.30
N VAL A 610 -16.81 31.35 -21.53
CA VAL A 610 -17.99 30.83 -20.83
C VAL A 610 -18.59 29.72 -21.67
N TYR A 611 -18.75 28.52 -21.11
CA TYR A 611 -19.26 27.35 -21.85
C TYR A 611 -20.25 26.51 -21.03
N TRP A 612 -21.18 25.86 -21.73
CA TRP A 612 -22.28 25.08 -21.15
C TRP A 612 -22.79 24.02 -22.13
N ARG A 613 -23.74 23.21 -21.66
CA ARG A 613 -24.48 22.23 -22.47
C ARG A 613 -25.87 22.77 -22.83
N PRO A 614 -26.14 23.07 -24.10
CA PRO A 614 -27.47 23.51 -24.54
C PRO A 614 -28.61 22.60 -24.11
N SER A 615 -28.42 21.27 -24.16
CA SER A 615 -29.46 20.29 -23.81
C SER A 615 -29.91 20.36 -22.35
N LEU A 616 -29.04 20.85 -21.46
CA LEU A 616 -29.30 20.97 -20.03
C LEU A 616 -29.73 22.37 -19.62
N ALA A 617 -29.69 23.34 -20.53
CA ALA A 617 -30.02 24.73 -20.24
C ALA A 617 -31.54 24.89 -20.06
N PRO A 618 -32.01 25.64 -19.04
CA PRO A 618 -33.44 25.88 -18.85
C PRO A 618 -34.04 26.56 -20.07
N GLN A 619 -34.90 25.86 -20.81
CA GLN A 619 -35.54 26.38 -22.03
C GLN A 619 -36.38 27.64 -21.80
N SER A 620 -36.71 27.97 -20.55
CA SER A 620 -37.54 29.13 -20.21
C SER A 620 -36.80 30.48 -20.19
N LYS A 621 -35.52 30.55 -20.59
CA LYS A 621 -34.70 31.78 -20.54
C LYS A 621 -33.69 31.99 -21.69
N ILE A 622 -33.70 31.13 -22.73
CA ILE A 622 -32.89 31.32 -23.95
C ILE A 622 -33.69 32.08 -24.99
#